data_AF-A0A944A8Y4-F1
#
_entry.id   AF-A0A944A8Y4-F1
#
_cell.length_a   1.000
_cell.length_b   1.000
_cell.length_c   1.000
_cell.angle_alpha   90.00
_cell.angle_beta   90.00
_cell.angle_gamma   90.00
#
_symmetry.space_group_name_H-M   'P 1'
#
loop_
_entity.id
_entity.type
_entity.pdbx_description
1 polymer ?
#
loop_
_entity_poly.entity_id
_entity_poly.type
_entity_poly.pdbx_seq_one_letter_code
_entity_poly.pdbx_strand_id
1 'polypeptide(L)'
;MKNIIKKVLCLTVTLLVLTSVSYAKKAPKAPKSQTKPKMSEPLTILFHDNCPRTTAALMEEVSLKATIPGYKGIISVTYKSIPEEKHAYPVTGYYDCCERIRQAMEKSSGKKYTLTFNTKSDKSGNEIFLSDKTAATQSVIQLIEQKETDVYAFYEEYKELPPVAETEQQPGISVSE
;
A
#
# COMPACT_ATOMS: atom_id res chain seq x y z
N MET A 1 -43.61 34.97 12.16
CA MET A 1 -43.28 34.12 13.31
C MET A 1 -41.90 33.53 13.09
N LYS A 2 -40.98 33.74 14.03
CA LYS A 2 -39.56 33.39 13.96
C LYS A 2 -39.37 31.95 14.45
N ASN A 3 -38.73 31.07 13.68
CA ASN A 3 -38.23 29.79 14.19
C ASN A 3 -36.72 29.68 13.91
N ILE A 4 -35.97 29.95 14.97
CA ILE A 4 -34.53 29.78 15.09
C ILE A 4 -34.32 28.40 15.72
N ILE A 5 -33.84 27.42 14.94
CA ILE A 5 -33.46 26.11 15.48
C ILE A 5 -31.97 26.14 15.82
N LYS A 6 -31.72 26.03 17.13
CA LYS A 6 -30.41 26.02 17.79
C LYS A 6 -29.56 24.82 17.32
N LYS A 7 -28.32 25.10 16.91
CA LYS A 7 -27.19 24.17 16.93
C LYS A 7 -26.34 24.45 18.17
N VAL A 8 -26.12 23.47 19.03
CA VAL A 8 -24.95 23.36 19.96
C VAL A 8 -24.82 21.86 20.28
N LEU A 9 -24.07 21.07 19.51
CA LEU A 9 -22.65 20.74 19.70
C LEU A 9 -22.31 20.35 21.15
N CYS A 10 -22.57 19.10 21.51
CA CYS A 10 -22.05 18.50 22.74
C CYS A 10 -20.71 17.82 22.41
N LEU A 11 -19.61 18.52 22.68
CA LEU A 11 -18.25 18.05 22.51
C LEU A 11 -17.82 17.34 23.81
N THR A 12 -17.90 16.01 23.86
CA THR A 12 -17.36 15.24 24.98
C THR A 12 -15.87 14.98 24.75
N VAL A 13 -15.05 15.79 25.43
CA VAL A 13 -13.61 15.59 25.56
C VAL A 13 -13.39 14.49 26.58
N THR A 14 -13.14 13.26 26.13
CA THR A 14 -12.75 12.16 27.01
C THR A 14 -11.27 12.29 27.34
N LEU A 15 -11.00 12.70 28.57
CA LEU A 15 -9.67 12.80 29.18
C LEU A 15 -9.12 11.38 29.40
N LEU A 16 -8.15 10.96 28.57
CA LEU A 16 -7.44 9.70 28.74
C LEU A 16 -6.37 9.86 29.82
N VAL A 17 -6.55 9.20 30.96
CA VAL A 17 -5.60 9.16 32.08
C VAL A 17 -4.36 8.35 31.67
N LEU A 18 -3.21 9.02 31.51
CA LEU A 18 -1.91 8.36 31.38
C LEU A 18 -1.51 7.74 32.72
N THR A 19 -1.60 6.41 32.82
CA THR A 19 -0.91 5.65 33.86
C THR A 19 0.49 5.30 33.37
N SER A 20 1.50 5.98 33.91
CA SER A 20 2.92 5.69 33.68
C SER A 20 3.31 4.40 34.40
N VAL A 21 3.23 3.26 33.71
CA VAL A 21 3.82 2.00 34.17
C VAL A 21 5.34 2.09 34.00
N SER A 22 6.05 2.27 35.11
CA SER A 22 7.51 2.24 35.16
C SER A 22 8.01 0.80 35.00
N TYR A 23 8.23 0.38 33.76
CA TYR A 23 9.01 -0.83 33.47
C TYR A 23 10.49 -0.53 33.70
N ALA A 24 11.07 -1.12 34.74
CA ALA A 24 12.51 -1.24 34.90
C ALA A 24 13.08 -2.00 33.69
N LYS A 25 13.63 -1.26 32.72
CA LYS A 25 14.35 -1.81 31.57
C LYS A 25 15.61 -2.52 32.05
N LYS A 26 15.53 -3.84 32.27
CA LYS A 26 16.68 -4.70 31.98
C LYS A 26 17.01 -4.48 30.50
N ALA A 27 18.12 -3.82 30.21
CA ALA A 27 18.60 -3.66 28.84
C ALA A 27 18.67 -5.07 28.20
N PRO A 28 17.93 -5.34 27.11
CA PRO A 28 18.10 -6.59 26.39
C PRO A 28 19.55 -6.65 25.92
N LYS A 29 20.25 -7.75 26.22
CA LYS A 29 21.53 -8.06 25.58
C LYS A 29 21.33 -7.89 24.08
N ALA A 30 22.20 -7.11 23.44
CA ALA A 30 22.19 -6.91 21.99
C ALA A 30 22.03 -8.28 21.31
N PRO A 31 21.02 -8.46 20.45
CA PRO A 31 20.81 -9.73 19.78
C PRO A 31 22.09 -10.10 19.05
N LYS A 32 22.53 -11.34 19.27
CA LYS A 32 23.66 -11.94 18.57
C LYS A 32 23.48 -11.65 17.08
N SER A 33 24.50 -11.05 16.47
CA SER A 33 24.65 -10.81 15.03
C SER A 33 23.89 -11.87 14.23
N GLN A 34 22.68 -11.54 13.77
CA GLN A 34 21.93 -12.40 12.86
C GLN A 34 22.78 -12.52 11.60
N THR A 35 23.19 -13.74 11.28
CA THR A 35 23.86 -14.06 10.01
C THR A 35 22.97 -13.54 8.91
N LYS A 36 23.40 -12.47 8.20
CA LYS A 36 22.64 -11.92 7.06
C LYS A 36 22.29 -13.09 6.13
N PRO A 37 21.02 -13.29 5.77
CA PRO A 37 20.65 -14.33 4.83
C PRO A 37 21.49 -14.16 3.56
N LYS A 38 22.24 -15.19 3.18
CA LYS A 38 23.01 -15.20 1.95
C LYS A 38 22.11 -15.75 0.85
N MET A 39 21.92 -14.98 -0.21
CA MET A 39 21.30 -15.50 -1.44
C MET A 39 22.18 -16.60 -2.01
N SER A 40 21.56 -17.73 -2.38
CA SER A 40 22.25 -18.83 -3.04
C SER A 40 22.65 -18.47 -4.47
N GLU A 41 21.80 -17.70 -5.17
CA GLU A 41 21.98 -17.31 -6.57
C GLU A 41 21.34 -15.92 -6.80
N PRO A 42 21.79 -15.15 -7.81
CA PRO A 42 21.11 -13.91 -8.21
C PRO A 42 19.66 -14.17 -8.63
N LEU A 43 18.73 -13.29 -8.22
CA LEU A 43 17.32 -13.35 -8.61
C LEU A 43 16.97 -12.11 -9.44
N THR A 44 16.27 -12.31 -10.55
CA THR A 44 15.72 -11.21 -11.35
C THR A 44 14.23 -11.12 -11.11
N ILE A 45 13.77 -9.94 -10.75
CA ILE A 45 12.34 -9.64 -10.53
C ILE A 45 11.89 -8.68 -11.63
N LEU A 46 10.75 -9.01 -12.24
CA LEU A 46 10.05 -8.22 -13.25
C LEU A 46 8.89 -7.48 -12.59
N PHE A 47 8.87 -6.17 -12.73
CA PHE A 47 7.78 -5.33 -12.24
C PHE A 47 7.00 -4.80 -13.42
N HIS A 48 5.75 -5.26 -13.56
CA HIS A 48 4.82 -4.96 -14.65
C HIS A 48 3.85 -3.89 -14.19
N ASP A 49 3.83 -2.75 -14.89
CA ASP A 49 2.93 -1.65 -14.55
C ASP A 49 1.46 -1.98 -14.75
N ASN A 50 1.15 -3.08 -15.46
CA ASN A 50 -0.18 -3.59 -15.80
C ASN A 50 -1.18 -2.47 -16.15
N CYS A 51 -0.71 -1.51 -16.97
CA CYS A 51 -1.45 -0.28 -17.24
C CYS A 51 -2.86 -0.57 -17.79
N PRO A 52 -3.94 -0.04 -17.16
CA PRO A 52 -5.30 -0.21 -17.65
C PRO A 52 -5.46 0.37 -19.06
N ARG A 53 -6.32 -0.25 -19.88
CA ARG A 53 -6.59 0.19 -21.27
C ARG A 53 -7.51 1.41 -21.37
N THR A 54 -7.48 2.30 -20.40
CA THR A 54 -8.23 3.57 -20.45
C THR A 54 -7.40 4.64 -21.18
N THR A 55 -8.05 5.57 -21.88
CA THR A 55 -7.34 6.63 -22.64
C THR A 55 -6.37 7.42 -21.77
N ALA A 56 -6.78 7.82 -20.56
CA ALA A 56 -5.94 8.59 -19.65
C ALA A 56 -4.70 7.82 -19.18
N ALA A 57 -4.86 6.54 -18.80
CA ALA A 57 -3.75 5.70 -18.39
C ALA A 57 -2.76 5.46 -19.55
N LEU A 58 -3.26 5.18 -20.75
CA LEU A 58 -2.43 4.99 -21.94
C LEU A 58 -1.66 6.26 -22.32
N MET A 59 -2.28 7.44 -22.21
CA MET A 59 -1.59 8.71 -22.47
C MET A 59 -0.45 8.96 -21.49
N GLU A 60 -0.65 8.66 -20.20
CA GLU A 60 0.41 8.79 -19.20
C GLU A 60 1.52 7.75 -19.40
N GLU A 61 1.18 6.49 -19.72
CA GLU A 61 2.16 5.46 -20.03
C GLU A 61 3.04 5.85 -21.23
N VAL A 62 2.44 6.44 -22.28
CA VAL A 62 3.18 6.98 -23.43
C VAL A 62 4.09 8.14 -23.02
N SER A 63 3.60 9.06 -22.18
CA SER A 63 4.40 10.16 -21.64
C SER A 63 5.61 9.65 -20.82
N LEU A 64 5.41 8.63 -19.99
CA LEU A 64 6.46 7.98 -19.21
C LEU A 64 7.50 7.32 -20.12
N LYS A 65 7.06 6.56 -21.14
CA LYS A 65 7.97 5.96 -22.16
C LYS A 65 8.80 7.00 -22.90
N ALA A 66 8.25 8.19 -23.14
CA ALA A 66 8.94 9.28 -23.83
C ALA A 66 9.92 10.04 -22.91
N THR A 67 9.64 10.11 -21.61
CA THR A 67 10.38 10.97 -20.67
C THR A 67 11.35 10.22 -19.76
N ILE A 68 11.16 8.90 -19.59
CA ILE A 68 11.99 8.06 -18.73
C ILE A 68 12.72 7.03 -19.61
N PRO A 69 14.02 7.24 -19.87
CA PRO A 69 14.81 6.31 -20.67
C PRO A 69 14.75 4.88 -20.13
N GLY A 70 14.39 3.93 -20.99
CA GLY A 70 14.33 2.51 -20.64
C GLY A 70 13.01 2.05 -20.01
N TYR A 71 12.09 2.95 -19.64
CA TYR A 71 10.75 2.57 -19.20
C TYR A 71 9.94 2.02 -20.38
N LYS A 72 9.43 0.79 -20.26
CA LYS A 72 8.61 0.13 -21.30
C LYS A 72 7.28 -0.41 -20.77
N GLY A 73 6.83 0.07 -19.61
CA GLY A 73 5.74 -0.54 -18.83
C GLY A 73 6.17 -1.77 -18.03
N ILE A 74 7.46 -2.10 -18.09
CA ILE A 74 8.11 -3.14 -17.30
C ILE A 74 9.49 -2.66 -16.90
N ILE A 75 9.91 -2.96 -15.68
CA ILE A 75 11.32 -2.87 -15.26
C ILE A 75 11.82 -4.24 -14.81
N SER A 76 13.12 -4.48 -15.01
CA SER A 76 13.80 -5.71 -14.60
C SER A 76 14.91 -5.34 -13.63
N VAL A 77 14.89 -5.95 -12.43
CA VAL A 77 15.88 -5.69 -11.40
C VAL A 77 16.50 -7.01 -10.96
N THR A 78 17.83 -7.13 -11.14
CA THR A 78 18.58 -8.30 -10.70
C THR A 78 19.26 -8.03 -9.37
N TYR A 79 18.89 -8.79 -8.34
CA TYR A 79 19.50 -8.76 -7.02
C TYR A 79 20.55 -9.87 -6.92
N LYS A 80 21.80 -9.50 -6.67
CA LYS A 80 22.92 -10.44 -6.44
C LYS A 80 23.12 -10.77 -4.96
N SER A 81 22.47 -10.00 -4.09
CA SER A 81 22.47 -10.14 -2.64
C SER A 81 21.18 -9.54 -2.08
N ILE A 82 20.86 -9.86 -0.83
CA ILE A 82 19.76 -9.23 -0.10
C ILE A 82 19.92 -7.70 -0.17
N PRO A 83 18.93 -6.95 -0.68
CA PRO A 83 19.04 -5.51 -0.83
C PRO A 83 19.05 -4.81 0.53
N GLU A 84 19.58 -3.60 0.52
CA GLU A 84 19.54 -2.67 1.65
C GLU A 84 18.74 -1.46 1.16
N GLU A 85 18.22 -0.61 2.05
CA GLU A 85 17.34 0.51 1.66
C GLU A 85 17.93 1.44 0.59
N LYS A 86 19.25 1.62 0.58
CA LYS A 86 19.96 2.40 -0.45
C LYS A 86 19.83 1.82 -1.87
N HIS A 87 19.48 0.55 -1.99
CA HIS A 87 19.29 -0.17 -3.25
C HIS A 87 17.81 -0.19 -3.71
N ALA A 88 16.89 0.43 -2.97
CA ALA A 88 15.46 0.45 -3.30
C ALA A 88 15.11 1.35 -4.51
N TYR A 89 16.04 2.18 -4.99
CA TYR A 89 15.75 3.23 -5.98
C TYR A 89 15.09 2.74 -7.28
N PRO A 90 15.51 1.63 -7.90
CA PRO A 90 14.83 1.11 -9.09
C PRO A 90 13.35 0.80 -8.83
N VAL A 91 13.04 0.28 -7.64
CA VAL A 91 11.68 -0.11 -7.24
C VAL A 91 10.83 1.10 -6.88
N THR A 92 11.40 2.08 -6.16
CA THR A 92 10.68 3.32 -5.83
C THR A 92 10.42 4.17 -7.07
N GLY A 93 11.35 4.21 -8.03
CA GLY A 93 11.12 4.90 -9.31
C GLY A 93 10.02 4.26 -10.14
N TYR A 94 9.91 2.92 -10.11
CA TYR A 94 8.77 2.21 -10.69
C TYR A 94 7.44 2.53 -9.98
N TYR A 95 7.45 2.57 -8.65
CA TYR A 95 6.28 2.99 -7.87
C TYR A 95 5.81 4.39 -8.27
N ASP A 96 6.73 5.36 -8.41
CA ASP A 96 6.42 6.72 -8.85
C ASP A 96 5.77 6.76 -10.25
N CYS A 97 6.20 5.89 -11.16
CA CYS A 97 5.58 5.75 -12.49
C CYS A 97 4.13 5.24 -12.38
N CYS A 98 3.90 4.21 -11.58
CA CYS A 98 2.55 3.67 -11.34
C CYS A 98 1.64 4.72 -10.67
N GLU A 99 2.16 5.47 -9.69
CA GLU A 99 1.41 6.55 -9.05
C GLU A 99 0.98 7.64 -10.04
N ARG A 100 1.84 8.00 -11.00
CA ARG A 100 1.47 8.95 -12.06
C ARG A 100 0.32 8.44 -12.93
N ILE A 101 0.33 7.16 -13.31
CA ILE A 101 -0.77 6.52 -14.05
C ILE A 101 -2.08 6.58 -13.23
N ARG A 102 -2.02 6.18 -11.94
CA ARG A 102 -3.16 6.24 -11.02
C ARG A 102 -3.74 7.67 -10.93
N GLN A 103 -2.88 8.67 -10.74
CA GLN A 103 -3.26 10.08 -10.65
C GLN A 103 -3.88 10.60 -11.96
N ALA A 104 -3.35 10.20 -13.12
CA ALA A 104 -3.93 10.55 -14.42
C ALA A 104 -5.34 9.98 -14.59
N MET A 105 -5.57 8.74 -14.14
CA MET A 105 -6.89 8.11 -14.14
C MET A 105 -7.87 8.86 -13.24
N GLU A 106 -7.47 9.22 -12.02
CA GLU A 106 -8.30 9.98 -11.08
C GLU A 106 -8.68 11.34 -11.65
N LYS A 107 -7.69 12.06 -12.21
CA LYS A 107 -7.90 13.38 -12.82
C LYS A 107 -8.87 13.32 -13.99
N SER A 108 -8.81 12.26 -14.80
CA SER A 108 -9.67 12.12 -15.98
C SER A 108 -11.09 11.67 -15.67
N SER A 109 -11.29 10.81 -14.67
CA SER A 109 -12.61 10.25 -14.38
C SER A 109 -13.36 10.98 -13.25
N GLY A 110 -12.64 11.75 -12.43
CA GLY A 110 -13.17 12.34 -11.19
C GLY A 110 -13.40 11.31 -10.08
N LYS A 111 -12.99 10.06 -10.28
CA LYS A 111 -13.13 8.97 -9.30
C LYS A 111 -11.79 8.68 -8.63
N LYS A 112 -11.84 8.12 -7.43
CA LYS A 112 -10.63 7.68 -6.72
C LYS A 112 -10.19 6.29 -7.18
N TYR A 113 -8.89 6.07 -7.27
CA TYR A 113 -8.29 4.78 -7.57
C TYR A 113 -7.28 4.38 -6.49
N THR A 114 -7.25 3.10 -6.16
CA THR A 114 -6.19 2.46 -5.37
C THR A 114 -5.12 1.90 -6.29
N LEU A 115 -3.88 1.84 -5.79
CA LEU A 115 -2.76 1.15 -6.43
C LEU A 115 -2.27 0.06 -5.47
N THR A 116 -2.31 -1.19 -5.93
CA THR A 116 -1.80 -2.35 -5.20
C THR A 116 -0.83 -3.14 -6.08
N PHE A 117 -0.02 -3.98 -5.46
CA PHE A 117 0.97 -4.80 -6.16
C PHE A 117 0.83 -6.25 -5.71
N ASN A 118 0.86 -7.18 -6.65
CA ASN A 118 0.71 -8.59 -6.36
C ASN A 118 1.68 -9.43 -7.21
N THR A 119 2.12 -10.57 -6.68
CA THR A 119 3.03 -11.49 -7.39
C THR A 119 2.39 -12.26 -8.53
N LYS A 120 1.04 -12.23 -8.65
CA LYS A 120 0.31 -12.84 -9.76
C LYS A 120 -0.58 -11.84 -10.49
N SER A 121 -0.72 -12.03 -11.79
CA SER A 121 -1.51 -11.17 -12.69
C SER A 121 -3.03 -11.21 -12.43
N ASP A 122 -3.50 -12.15 -11.63
CA ASP A 122 -4.91 -12.34 -11.25
C ASP A 122 -5.21 -11.92 -9.80
N LYS A 123 -4.23 -11.34 -9.08
CA LYS A 123 -4.28 -10.96 -7.65
C LYS A 123 -4.36 -12.12 -6.67
N SER A 124 -4.23 -13.38 -7.11
CA SER A 124 -4.25 -14.55 -6.22
C SER A 124 -2.92 -14.80 -5.50
N GLY A 125 -1.89 -13.99 -5.78
CA GLY A 125 -0.57 -14.09 -5.17
C GLY A 125 -0.44 -13.26 -3.91
N ASN A 126 0.80 -13.14 -3.44
CA ASN A 126 1.16 -12.29 -2.30
C ASN A 126 1.12 -10.82 -2.68
N GLU A 127 0.47 -10.01 -1.84
CA GLU A 127 0.53 -8.56 -1.91
C GLU A 127 1.91 -8.06 -1.48
N ILE A 128 2.39 -7.01 -2.12
CA ILE A 128 3.64 -6.35 -1.76
C ILE A 128 3.45 -4.84 -1.63
N PHE A 129 4.34 -4.19 -0.86
CA PHE A 129 4.23 -2.78 -0.51
C PHE A 129 5.45 -2.01 -0.98
N LEU A 130 5.26 -1.06 -1.89
CA LEU A 130 6.36 -0.34 -2.56
C LEU A 130 6.34 1.18 -2.30
N SER A 131 5.48 1.66 -1.41
CA SER A 131 5.17 3.08 -1.18
C SER A 131 6.32 3.92 -0.63
N ASP A 132 7.30 3.28 -0.01
CA ASP A 132 8.49 3.93 0.53
C ASP A 132 9.68 2.96 0.51
N LYS A 133 10.87 3.47 0.81
CA LYS A 133 12.12 2.68 0.72
C LYS A 133 12.15 1.48 1.66
N THR A 134 11.61 1.62 2.86
CA THR A 134 11.61 0.55 3.86
C THR A 134 10.62 -0.52 3.44
N ALA A 135 9.38 -0.15 3.10
CA ALA A 135 8.36 -1.08 2.59
C ALA A 135 8.85 -1.82 1.32
N ALA A 136 9.41 -1.09 0.36
CA ALA A 136 9.94 -1.66 -0.87
C ALA A 136 11.08 -2.65 -0.59
N THR A 137 11.99 -2.32 0.32
CA THR A 137 13.10 -3.21 0.69
C THR A 137 12.59 -4.49 1.34
N GLN A 138 11.67 -4.39 2.31
CA GLN A 138 11.08 -5.56 2.96
C GLN A 138 10.32 -6.44 1.97
N SER A 139 9.55 -5.82 1.07
CA SER A 139 8.83 -6.54 0.02
C SER A 139 9.78 -7.29 -0.91
N VAL A 140 10.89 -6.67 -1.34
CA VAL A 140 11.88 -7.36 -2.18
C VAL A 140 12.57 -8.49 -1.42
N ILE A 141 12.86 -8.34 -0.13
CA ILE A 141 13.39 -9.42 0.70
C ILE A 141 12.42 -10.61 0.69
N GLN A 142 11.13 -10.36 0.89
CA GLN A 142 10.10 -11.38 0.82
C GLN A 142 10.06 -12.07 -0.54
N LEU A 143 10.10 -11.31 -1.64
CA LEU A 143 10.13 -11.87 -3.01
C LEU A 143 11.35 -12.78 -3.21
N ILE A 144 12.53 -12.37 -2.71
CA ILE A 144 13.76 -13.18 -2.79
C ILE A 144 13.62 -14.48 -1.99
N GLU A 145 13.11 -14.41 -0.77
CA GLU A 145 12.92 -15.58 0.10
C GLU A 145 11.90 -16.56 -0.49
N GLN A 146 10.88 -16.06 -1.17
CA GLN A 146 9.82 -16.84 -1.82
C GLN A 146 10.16 -17.25 -3.26
N LYS A 147 11.28 -16.77 -3.82
CA LYS A 147 11.70 -16.95 -5.22
C LYS A 147 10.65 -16.47 -6.24
N GLU A 148 9.93 -15.42 -5.89
CA GLU A 148 8.94 -14.78 -6.77
C GLU A 148 9.67 -13.87 -7.79
N THR A 149 9.36 -14.04 -9.07
CA THR A 149 10.05 -13.35 -10.18
C THR A 149 9.22 -12.25 -10.81
N ASP A 150 7.95 -12.14 -10.47
CA ASP A 150 7.01 -11.24 -11.13
C ASP A 150 6.20 -10.47 -10.11
N VAL A 151 5.92 -9.22 -10.44
CA VAL A 151 5.10 -8.29 -9.68
C VAL A 151 4.24 -7.52 -10.65
N TYR A 152 2.94 -7.46 -10.38
CA TYR A 152 1.95 -6.77 -11.20
C TYR A 152 1.33 -5.65 -10.38
N ALA A 153 1.34 -4.42 -10.92
CA ALA A 153 0.53 -3.34 -10.40
C ALA A 153 -0.96 -3.57 -10.71
N PHE A 154 -1.84 -3.00 -9.90
CA PHE A 154 -3.28 -3.00 -10.14
C PHE A 154 -3.88 -1.67 -9.74
N TYR A 155 -4.75 -1.16 -10.61
CA TYR A 155 -5.45 0.11 -10.42
C TYR A 155 -6.93 -0.17 -10.30
N GLU A 156 -7.49 -0.01 -9.11
CA GLU A 156 -8.89 -0.31 -8.85
C GLU A 156 -9.65 0.95 -8.46
N GLU A 157 -10.82 1.14 -9.06
CA GLU A 157 -11.71 2.22 -8.62
C GLU A 157 -12.14 1.95 -7.17
N TYR A 158 -11.96 2.94 -6.29
CA TYR A 158 -12.39 2.83 -4.91
C TYR A 158 -13.92 2.74 -4.88
N LYS A 159 -14.43 1.59 -4.45
CA LYS A 159 -15.86 1.40 -4.19
C LYS A 159 -16.12 1.72 -2.73
N GLU A 160 -16.72 2.88 -2.49
CA GLU A 160 -17.20 3.22 -1.16
C GLU A 160 -18.20 2.14 -0.73
N LEU A 161 -17.93 1.47 0.40
CA LEU A 161 -18.87 0.49 0.94
C LEU A 161 -20.18 1.24 1.23
N PRO A 162 -21.34 0.67 0.88
CA PRO A 162 -22.60 1.28 1.27
C PRO A 162 -22.58 1.47 2.79
N PRO A 163 -23.14 2.58 3.31
CA PRO A 163 -23.23 2.78 4.75
C PRO A 163 -23.86 1.54 5.37
N VAL A 164 -23.20 0.98 6.38
CA VAL A 164 -23.76 -0.14 7.13
C VAL A 164 -25.09 0.36 7.68
N ALA A 165 -26.19 -0.19 7.18
CA ALA A 165 -27.50 0.14 7.71
C ALA A 165 -27.46 -0.13 9.22
N GLU A 166 -27.66 0.91 10.03
CA GLU A 166 -27.72 0.79 11.48
C GLU A 166 -28.80 -0.26 11.78
N THR A 167 -28.38 -1.43 12.26
CA THR A 167 -29.30 -2.49 12.66
C THR A 167 -30.21 -1.90 13.72
N GLU A 168 -31.50 -1.74 13.40
CA GLU A 168 -32.51 -1.27 14.35
C GLU A 168 -32.35 -2.06 15.65
N GLN A 169 -32.01 -1.32 16.70
CA GLN A 169 -31.84 -1.82 18.05
C GLN A 169 -33.15 -2.53 18.44
N GLN A 170 -33.12 -3.86 18.52
CA GLN A 170 -34.29 -4.65 18.92
C GLN A 170 -34.84 -4.09 20.24
N PRO A 171 -36.14 -3.75 20.33
CA PRO A 171 -36.73 -3.26 21.56
C PRO A 171 -36.55 -4.33 22.65
N GLY A 172 -35.95 -3.91 23.76
CA GLY A 172 -35.61 -4.77 24.89
C GLY A 172 -36.82 -5.57 25.36
N ILE A 173 -36.62 -6.87 25.53
CA ILE A 173 -37.58 -7.77 26.13
C ILE A 173 -37.75 -7.34 27.59
N SER A 174 -38.93 -6.82 27.95
CA SER A 174 -39.31 -6.61 29.34
C SER A 174 -39.53 -7.97 30.00
N VAL A 175 -38.68 -8.34 30.94
CA VAL A 175 -38.93 -9.48 31.83
C VAL A 175 -39.81 -8.96 32.95
N SER A 176 -41.06 -9.41 32.98
CA SER A 176 -41.95 -9.21 34.13
C SER A 176 -41.75 -10.36 35.11
N GLU A 177 -41.55 -10.02 36.39
CA GLU A 177 -41.50 -10.92 37.55
C GLU A 177 -42.87 -11.55 37.86
#